data_AF-E8LPD6-F1
#
_entry.id   AF-E8LPD6-F1
#
_cell.length_a   1.000
_cell.length_b   1.000
_cell.length_c   1.000
_cell.angle_alpha   90.00
_cell.angle_beta   90.00
_cell.angle_gamma   90.00
#
_symmetry.space_group_name_H-M   'P 1'
#
loop_
_entity.id
_entity.type
_entity.pdbx_description
1 polymer ?
#
loop_
_entity_poly.entity_id
_entity_poly.type
_entity_poly.pdbx_seq_one_letter_code
_entity_poly.pdbx_strand_id
1 'polypeptide(L)'
;MHNGKVHTILTGLATVTLAGCSMFSPAERDPYYPQLRDTTYSSEDITVIESDNVLKAAIKHNEFVLVEEKQTVNQAIELVFAEAIDNRAVSVEDLRSEQFHRALEEVIKQFTCELYASKQPADSIQLCPQQNQIVDNALDYLPFEQGLRFAHRISTIKQDHNDTLQLEMFLKSTHERPLESLWGAVHELGKFKGSRLAPEQLVLTINLKAYKKSPSDHTWKYMYPEPLVFFVVLPSVEHLIQRPNEIESMDFAYRTAKLLVVDSR
;
A
#
# COMPACT_ATOMS: atom_id res chain seq x y z
N MET A 1 12.98 -28.03 -91.42
CA MET A 1 12.52 -28.86 -90.29
C MET A 1 12.38 -27.97 -89.07
N HIS A 2 11.16 -27.93 -88.50
CA HIS A 2 10.81 -27.65 -87.09
C HIS A 2 11.22 -26.28 -86.50
N ASN A 3 10.23 -25.40 -86.27
CA ASN A 3 9.56 -25.14 -84.96
C ASN A 3 10.48 -24.38 -83.99
N GLY A 4 10.16 -23.23 -83.39
CA GLY A 4 8.89 -22.52 -83.17
C GLY A 4 8.90 -21.93 -81.74
N LYS A 5 8.36 -20.71 -81.58
CA LYS A 5 7.90 -20.02 -80.34
C LYS A 5 9.02 -19.56 -79.35
N VAL A 6 9.26 -18.27 -79.08
CA VAL A 6 8.44 -17.12 -78.59
C VAL A 6 7.99 -17.23 -77.13
N HIS A 7 8.59 -16.32 -76.34
CA HIS A 7 8.22 -15.68 -75.06
C HIS A 7 7.82 -16.54 -73.84
N THR A 8 8.43 -16.27 -72.68
CA THR A 8 7.87 -15.35 -71.65
C THR A 8 8.84 -15.20 -70.47
N ILE A 9 8.95 -13.95 -70.00
CA ILE A 9 9.70 -13.45 -68.84
C ILE A 9 9.09 -14.02 -67.55
N LEU A 10 9.91 -14.46 -66.59
CA LEU A 10 9.51 -14.51 -65.19
C LEU A 10 10.68 -14.10 -64.29
N THR A 11 10.69 -12.81 -63.96
CA THR A 11 11.39 -12.21 -62.82
C THR A 11 10.84 -12.78 -61.52
N GLY A 12 11.59 -13.65 -60.85
CA GLY A 12 11.31 -14.08 -59.48
C GLY A 12 11.94 -13.11 -58.49
N LEU A 13 11.24 -12.03 -58.15
CA LEU A 13 11.58 -11.19 -57.01
C LEU A 13 11.22 -11.97 -55.74
N ALA A 14 12.22 -12.48 -55.02
CA ALA A 14 12.02 -13.01 -53.68
C ALA A 14 11.79 -11.83 -52.73
N THR A 15 10.52 -11.45 -52.54
CA THR A 15 10.11 -10.58 -51.45
C THR A 15 10.27 -11.34 -50.14
N VAL A 16 11.41 -11.17 -49.48
CA VAL A 16 11.56 -11.45 -48.06
C VAL A 16 10.71 -10.41 -47.35
N THR A 17 9.46 -10.75 -47.06
CA THR A 17 8.63 -10.01 -46.13
C THR A 17 9.25 -10.16 -44.75
N LEU A 18 10.10 -9.21 -44.37
CA LEU A 18 10.44 -8.93 -42.98
C LEU A 18 9.15 -8.53 -42.27
N ALA A 19 8.38 -9.52 -41.83
CA ALA A 19 7.41 -9.34 -40.77
C ALA A 19 8.20 -9.12 -39.48
N GLY A 20 8.73 -7.91 -39.33
CA GLY A 20 9.18 -7.42 -38.05
C GLY A 20 7.94 -7.30 -37.18
N CYS A 21 7.64 -8.34 -36.40
CA CYS A 21 6.88 -8.14 -35.19
C CYS A 21 7.75 -7.23 -34.32
N SER A 22 7.51 -5.92 -34.40
CA SER A 22 7.95 -5.01 -33.36
C SER A 22 7.31 -5.51 -32.08
N MET A 23 8.03 -6.34 -31.33
CA MET A 23 7.80 -6.53 -29.91
C MET A 23 8.07 -5.17 -29.27
N PHE A 24 7.08 -4.29 -29.33
CA PHE A 24 6.89 -3.30 -28.29
C PHE A 24 6.47 -4.09 -27.05
N SER A 25 7.43 -4.75 -26.41
CA SER A 25 7.29 -4.97 -24.98
C SER A 25 7.14 -3.56 -24.41
N PRO A 26 6.03 -3.23 -23.72
CA PRO A 26 5.99 -2.00 -22.95
C PRO A 26 7.26 -2.03 -22.09
N ALA A 27 7.99 -0.90 -22.04
CA ALA A 27 9.17 -0.79 -21.21
C ALA A 27 8.84 -1.40 -19.85
N GLU A 28 9.57 -2.45 -19.48
CA GLU A 28 9.39 -3.16 -18.22
C GLU A 28 9.56 -2.09 -17.15
N ARG A 29 8.43 -1.67 -16.61
CA ARG A 29 8.35 -0.45 -15.82
C ARG A 29 9.09 -0.84 -14.52
N ASP A 30 10.12 -0.06 -14.14
CA ASP A 30 10.91 -0.21 -12.89
C ASP A 30 10.02 -0.60 -11.70
N PRO A 31 10.41 -1.53 -10.80
CA PRO A 31 9.46 -2.40 -10.08
C PRO A 31 8.28 -1.67 -9.45
N TYR A 32 7.10 -2.29 -9.57
CA TYR A 32 5.80 -1.80 -9.10
C TYR A 32 5.10 -2.84 -8.26
N TYR A 33 4.41 -2.39 -7.22
CA TYR A 33 3.49 -3.25 -6.49
C TYR A 33 2.32 -3.70 -7.38
N PRO A 34 1.73 -4.87 -7.09
CA PRO A 34 0.47 -5.28 -7.72
C PRO A 34 -0.62 -4.21 -7.56
N GLN A 35 -1.52 -4.12 -8.55
CA GLN A 35 -2.62 -3.16 -8.50
C GLN A 35 -3.74 -3.66 -7.60
N LEU A 36 -4.14 -2.83 -6.62
CA LEU A 36 -5.25 -3.04 -5.70
C LEU A 36 -6.53 -3.40 -6.45
N ARG A 37 -6.80 -2.74 -7.57
CA ARG A 37 -8.01 -3.00 -8.36
C ARG A 37 -8.10 -4.47 -8.83
N ASP A 38 -6.94 -5.10 -9.09
CA ASP A 38 -6.79 -6.42 -9.68
C ASP A 38 -6.53 -7.50 -8.61
N THR A 39 -6.46 -7.14 -7.32
CA THR A 39 -6.24 -8.10 -6.23
C THR A 39 -7.52 -8.83 -5.82
N THR A 40 -7.35 -10.02 -5.26
CA THR A 40 -8.45 -10.87 -4.82
C THR A 40 -9.08 -10.32 -3.53
N TYR A 41 -10.39 -10.01 -3.60
CA TYR A 41 -11.19 -9.47 -2.48
C TYR A 41 -11.65 -10.56 -1.50
N SER A 42 -12.02 -11.72 -2.03
CA SER A 42 -12.64 -12.81 -1.26
C SER A 42 -12.08 -14.18 -1.66
N SER A 43 -12.42 -15.23 -0.92
CA SER A 43 -12.04 -16.61 -1.24
C SER A 43 -12.57 -17.15 -2.57
N GLU A 44 -13.43 -16.39 -3.26
CA GLU A 44 -14.03 -16.77 -4.55
C GLU A 44 -13.23 -16.26 -5.77
N ASP A 45 -11.99 -15.79 -5.57
CA ASP A 45 -11.11 -15.23 -6.61
C ASP A 45 -11.71 -14.03 -7.38
N ILE A 46 -12.71 -13.37 -6.79
CA ILE A 46 -13.31 -12.14 -7.32
C ILE A 46 -12.40 -10.96 -7.01
N THR A 47 -12.04 -10.19 -8.03
CA THR A 47 -11.17 -9.02 -7.86
C THR A 47 -11.89 -7.84 -7.19
N VAL A 48 -11.13 -6.89 -6.62
CA VAL A 48 -11.67 -5.66 -6.04
C VAL A 48 -12.47 -4.84 -7.05
N ILE A 49 -12.07 -4.81 -8.33
CA ILE A 49 -12.77 -4.02 -9.35
C ILE A 49 -14.08 -4.68 -9.81
N GLU A 50 -14.13 -6.01 -9.81
CA GLU A 50 -15.30 -6.80 -10.21
C GLU A 50 -16.36 -6.87 -9.12
N SER A 51 -15.96 -6.88 -7.84
CA SER A 51 -16.87 -6.91 -6.70
C SER A 51 -17.48 -5.54 -6.42
N ASP A 52 -18.71 -5.52 -5.88
CA ASP A 52 -19.29 -4.34 -5.26
C ASP A 52 -18.95 -4.35 -3.77
N ASN A 53 -17.81 -3.74 -3.43
CA ASN A 53 -17.30 -3.65 -2.07
C ASN A 53 -17.17 -2.20 -1.60
N VAL A 54 -17.19 -2.02 -0.27
CA VAL A 54 -17.15 -0.71 0.40
C VAL A 54 -15.88 0.08 0.10
N LEU A 55 -14.74 -0.59 -0.11
CA LEU A 55 -13.47 0.06 -0.47
C LEU A 55 -13.53 0.69 -1.87
N LYS A 56 -14.04 -0.06 -2.86
CA LYS A 56 -14.28 0.44 -4.22
C LYS A 56 -15.25 1.62 -4.22
N ALA A 57 -16.29 1.59 -3.39
CA ALA A 57 -17.23 2.70 -3.25
C ALA A 57 -16.53 3.97 -2.72
N ALA A 58 -15.80 3.86 -1.61
CA ALA A 58 -15.06 4.97 -1.02
C ALA A 58 -14.05 5.59 -2.00
N ILE A 59 -13.29 4.76 -2.74
CA ILE A 59 -12.34 5.22 -3.77
C ILE A 59 -13.07 5.97 -4.90
N LYS A 60 -14.17 5.42 -5.43
CA LYS A 60 -14.89 6.04 -6.55
C LYS A 60 -15.59 7.33 -6.15
N HIS A 61 -16.03 7.45 -4.91
CA HIS A 61 -16.70 8.65 -4.40
C HIS A 61 -15.73 9.68 -3.81
N ASN A 62 -14.44 9.36 -3.70
CA ASN A 62 -13.42 10.23 -3.12
C ASN A 62 -13.65 10.49 -1.63
N GLU A 63 -14.05 9.45 -0.91
CA GLU A 63 -14.29 9.48 0.53
C GLU A 63 -12.97 9.26 1.26
N PHE A 64 -12.26 10.34 1.49
CA PHE A 64 -10.99 10.33 2.22
C PHE A 64 -10.74 11.64 2.96
N VAL A 65 -9.89 11.57 3.99
CA VAL A 65 -9.45 12.72 4.80
C VAL A 65 -7.93 12.75 4.88
N LEU A 66 -7.33 13.94 5.00
CA LEU A 66 -5.88 14.05 5.14
C LEU A 66 -5.46 13.54 6.53
N VAL A 67 -4.43 12.69 6.57
CA VAL A 67 -3.95 12.06 7.82
C VAL A 67 -3.41 13.11 8.80
N GLU A 68 -2.70 14.13 8.30
CA GLU A 68 -2.14 15.20 9.12
C GLU A 68 -3.24 16.05 9.82
N GLU A 69 -4.45 16.08 9.26
CA GLU A 69 -5.60 16.78 9.85
C GLU A 69 -6.28 15.93 10.93
N LYS A 70 -5.63 15.85 12.11
CA LYS A 70 -6.08 15.00 13.24
C LYS A 70 -7.56 15.15 13.59
N GLN A 71 -8.11 16.37 13.53
CA GLN A 71 -9.51 16.62 13.85
C GLN A 71 -10.46 15.95 12.83
N THR A 72 -10.15 16.08 11.54
CA THR A 72 -10.93 15.48 10.45
C THR A 72 -10.84 13.95 10.51
N VAL A 73 -9.65 13.41 10.80
CA VAL A 73 -9.46 11.97 11.07
C VAL A 73 -10.30 11.52 12.27
N ASN A 74 -10.29 12.26 13.38
CA ASN A 74 -11.09 11.93 14.57
C ASN A 74 -12.61 11.92 14.29
N GLN A 75 -13.09 12.75 13.37
CA GLN A 75 -14.48 12.73 12.92
C GLN A 75 -14.78 11.50 12.06
N ALA A 76 -13.83 11.04 11.26
CA ALA A 76 -13.98 9.86 10.40
C ALA A 76 -13.89 8.51 11.14
N ILE A 77 -13.29 8.46 12.33
CA ILE A 77 -13.08 7.21 13.10
C ILE A 77 -14.39 6.43 13.32
N GLU A 78 -15.49 7.12 13.59
CA GLU A 78 -16.79 6.47 13.81
C GLU A 78 -17.31 5.75 12.56
N LEU A 79 -16.94 6.23 11.36
CA LEU A 79 -17.29 5.60 10.10
C LEU A 79 -16.33 4.46 9.76
N VAL A 80 -15.02 4.72 9.86
CA VAL A 80 -13.97 3.76 9.50
C VAL A 80 -14.01 2.50 10.38
N PHE A 81 -14.37 2.65 11.65
CA PHE A 81 -14.41 1.55 12.62
C PHE A 81 -15.83 1.26 13.13
N ALA A 82 -16.86 1.61 12.36
CA ALA A 82 -18.27 1.51 12.77
C ALA A 82 -18.61 0.13 13.35
N GLU A 83 -18.27 -0.94 12.63
CA GLU A 83 -18.53 -2.32 13.07
C GLU A 83 -17.88 -2.66 14.42
N ALA A 84 -16.64 -2.23 14.64
CA ALA A 84 -15.94 -2.49 15.89
C ALA A 84 -16.51 -1.68 17.06
N ILE A 85 -16.93 -0.44 16.79
CA ILE A 85 -17.56 0.44 17.78
C ILE A 85 -18.95 -0.09 18.16
N ASP A 86 -19.77 -0.46 17.17
CA ASP A 86 -21.13 -0.99 17.37
C ASP A 86 -21.12 -2.30 18.14
N ASN A 87 -20.14 -3.17 17.87
CA ASN A 87 -19.90 -4.40 18.63
C ASN A 87 -19.23 -4.18 19.99
N ARG A 88 -18.97 -2.92 20.39
CA ARG A 88 -18.29 -2.51 21.64
C ARG A 88 -16.92 -3.15 21.81
N ALA A 89 -16.28 -3.51 20.70
CA ALA A 89 -14.94 -4.08 20.68
C ALA A 89 -13.89 -3.03 21.06
N VAL A 90 -14.12 -1.76 20.71
CA VAL A 90 -13.24 -0.64 21.01
C VAL A 90 -14.06 0.61 21.26
N SER A 91 -13.57 1.52 22.13
CA SER A 91 -14.22 2.82 22.32
C SER A 91 -13.71 3.82 21.28
N VAL A 92 -14.58 4.73 20.86
CA VAL A 92 -14.23 5.80 19.92
C VAL A 92 -13.14 6.69 20.50
N GLU A 93 -13.18 6.95 21.81
CA GLU A 93 -12.22 7.77 22.53
C GLU A 93 -10.82 7.17 22.50
N ASP A 94 -10.70 5.85 22.62
CA ASP A 94 -9.40 5.16 22.54
C ASP A 94 -8.75 5.36 21.16
N LEU A 95 -9.58 5.34 20.10
CA LEU A 95 -9.13 5.53 18.72
C LEU A 95 -8.87 7.00 18.38
N ARG A 96 -9.53 7.96 19.04
CA ARG A 96 -9.30 9.41 18.87
C ARG A 96 -8.05 9.93 19.62
N SER A 97 -7.28 9.04 20.23
CA SER A 97 -6.13 9.36 21.06
C SER A 97 -4.92 9.87 20.27
N GLU A 98 -4.04 10.64 20.92
CA GLU A 98 -2.76 11.05 20.35
C GLU A 98 -1.86 9.84 20.00
N GLN A 99 -2.02 8.72 20.71
CA GLN A 99 -1.32 7.47 20.46
C GLN A 99 -1.69 6.90 19.09
N PHE A 100 -2.96 7.00 18.68
CA PHE A 100 -3.40 6.57 17.36
C PHE A 100 -2.70 7.37 16.27
N HIS A 101 -2.73 8.70 16.35
CA HIS A 101 -2.10 9.59 15.37
C HIS A 101 -0.59 9.38 15.28
N ARG A 102 0.09 9.23 16.43
CA ARG A 102 1.53 8.96 16.48
C ARG A 102 1.89 7.60 15.91
N ALA A 103 1.09 6.57 16.17
CA ALA A 103 1.31 5.25 15.61
C ALA A 103 1.13 5.27 14.09
N LEU A 104 0.10 5.97 13.61
CA LEU A 104 -0.18 6.12 12.18
C LEU A 104 0.94 6.85 11.45
N GLU A 105 1.39 7.98 12.00
CA GLU A 105 2.54 8.73 11.50
C GLU A 105 3.78 7.85 11.40
N GLU A 106 4.10 7.10 12.46
CA GLU A 106 5.30 6.27 12.50
C GLU A 106 5.28 5.13 11.49
N VAL A 107 4.14 4.45 11.28
CA VAL A 107 4.01 3.41 10.25
C VAL A 107 4.20 3.99 8.86
N ILE A 108 3.57 5.14 8.56
CA ILE A 108 3.69 5.81 7.26
C ILE A 108 5.15 6.22 7.02
N LYS A 109 5.80 6.83 8.01
CA LYS A 109 7.19 7.27 7.92
C LYS A 109 8.16 6.09 7.80
N GLN A 110 7.97 5.02 8.57
CA GLN A 110 8.81 3.82 8.47
C GLN A 110 8.71 3.18 7.09
N PHE A 111 7.49 2.97 6.58
CA PHE A 111 7.29 2.43 5.22
C PHE A 111 7.96 3.30 4.17
N THR A 112 7.74 4.61 4.23
CA THR A 112 8.28 5.57 3.26
C THR A 112 9.81 5.60 3.28
N CYS A 113 10.41 5.54 4.46
CA CYS A 113 11.86 5.52 4.60
C CYS A 113 12.48 4.26 3.98
N GLU A 114 11.90 3.08 4.24
CA GLU A 114 12.38 1.83 3.64
C GLU A 114 12.20 1.81 2.11
N LEU A 115 11.08 2.38 1.63
CA LEU A 115 10.85 2.54 0.20
C LEU A 115 11.90 3.47 -0.43
N TYR A 116 12.19 4.61 0.22
CA TYR A 116 13.23 5.53 -0.21
C TYR A 116 14.59 4.84 -0.27
N ALA A 117 15.00 4.20 0.84
CA ALA A 117 16.28 3.48 0.99
C ALA A 117 16.48 2.38 -0.06
N SER A 118 15.43 1.63 -0.39
CA SER A 118 15.49 0.55 -1.40
C SER A 118 15.98 0.99 -2.78
N LYS A 119 15.85 2.29 -3.09
CA LYS A 119 16.25 2.92 -4.35
C LYS A 119 17.50 3.79 -4.25
N GLN A 120 18.10 3.92 -3.07
CA GLN A 120 19.33 4.70 -2.91
C GLN A 120 20.58 3.85 -3.16
N PRO A 121 21.71 4.48 -3.54
CA PRO A 121 22.99 3.79 -3.68
C PRO A 121 23.45 3.07 -2.42
N ALA A 122 24.18 1.96 -2.56
CA ALA A 122 24.63 1.11 -1.46
C ALA A 122 25.55 1.83 -0.44
N ASP A 123 26.21 2.90 -0.87
CA ASP A 123 27.13 3.72 -0.06
C ASP A 123 26.44 4.87 0.69
N SER A 124 25.12 5.01 0.55
CA SER A 124 24.32 5.98 1.30
C SER A 124 23.92 5.44 2.69
N ILE A 125 23.51 6.33 3.58
CA ILE A 125 23.01 5.97 4.92
C ILE A 125 21.65 6.65 5.12
N GLN A 126 20.66 5.89 5.56
CA GLN A 126 19.29 6.36 5.80
C GLN A 126 18.94 6.06 7.25
N LEU A 127 18.28 7.02 7.88
CA LEU A 127 17.87 6.92 9.29
C LEU A 127 16.35 6.74 9.37
N CYS A 128 15.91 5.48 9.43
CA CYS A 128 14.48 5.16 9.54
C CYS A 128 13.99 5.14 11.01
N PRO A 129 12.77 5.63 11.31
CA PRO A 129 12.29 5.91 12.67
C PRO A 129 12.37 4.75 13.68
N GLN A 130 12.18 3.50 13.22
CA GLN A 130 12.08 2.34 14.11
C GLN A 130 13.37 1.53 14.22
N GLN A 131 14.39 1.85 13.42
CA GLN A 131 15.59 1.05 13.33
C GLN A 131 16.79 1.90 13.76
N ASN A 132 17.27 1.63 14.97
CA ASN A 132 18.66 1.90 15.34
C ASN A 132 19.64 0.98 14.57
N GLN A 133 19.27 0.59 13.34
CA GLN A 133 19.99 -0.28 12.43
C GLN A 133 19.94 0.38 11.04
N ILE A 134 21.07 0.36 10.35
CA ILE A 134 21.17 0.85 8.96
C ILE A 134 20.23 -0.02 8.10
N VAL A 135 19.36 0.61 7.34
CA VAL A 135 18.49 -0.09 6.38
C VAL A 135 19.33 -0.48 5.17
N ASP A 136 19.11 -1.69 4.65
CA ASP A 136 19.80 -2.14 3.44
C ASP A 136 19.41 -1.25 2.24
N ASN A 137 20.41 -0.76 1.53
CA ASN A 137 20.27 0.10 0.35
C ASN A 137 20.51 -0.68 -0.95
N ALA A 138 20.18 -0.05 -2.08
CA ALA A 138 20.39 -0.59 -3.42
C ALA A 138 19.84 -2.00 -3.59
N LEU A 139 18.61 -2.19 -3.11
CA LEU A 139 17.96 -3.49 -3.10
C LEU A 139 17.47 -3.90 -4.50
N ASP A 140 17.31 -2.93 -5.41
CA ASP A 140 16.72 -3.10 -6.75
C ASP A 140 15.29 -3.68 -6.76
N TYR A 141 14.71 -3.97 -5.58
CA TYR A 141 13.33 -4.41 -5.36
C TYR A 141 12.57 -3.42 -4.44
N LEU A 142 11.23 -3.47 -4.44
CA LEU A 142 10.43 -2.70 -3.49
C LEU A 142 10.28 -3.44 -2.16
N PRO A 143 10.22 -2.75 -1.00
CA PRO A 143 9.89 -3.38 0.28
C PRO A 143 8.64 -4.27 0.15
N PHE A 144 8.56 -5.39 0.85
CA PHE A 144 7.45 -6.38 0.75
C PHE A 144 7.42 -7.22 -0.53
N GLU A 145 8.11 -6.87 -1.62
CA GLU A 145 8.30 -7.85 -2.71
C GLU A 145 9.29 -8.93 -2.26
N GLN A 146 10.38 -8.50 -1.61
CA GLN A 146 11.48 -9.36 -1.18
C GLN A 146 12.12 -8.85 0.12
N GLY A 147 13.19 -9.52 0.56
CA GLY A 147 14.03 -9.08 1.69
C GLY A 147 13.37 -9.21 3.06
N LEU A 148 13.70 -8.28 3.96
CA LEU A 148 13.25 -8.33 5.36
C LEU A 148 11.72 -8.36 5.48
N ARG A 149 11.03 -7.53 4.69
CA ARG A 149 9.57 -7.34 4.74
C ARG A 149 8.75 -8.46 4.11
N PHE A 150 9.42 -9.35 3.37
CA PHE A 150 8.82 -10.62 3.01
C PHE A 150 8.45 -11.45 4.26
N ALA A 151 9.31 -11.46 5.28
CA ALA A 151 9.12 -12.25 6.49
C ALA A 151 8.66 -11.43 7.72
N HIS A 152 9.02 -10.15 7.81
CA HIS A 152 8.83 -9.34 9.02
C HIS A 152 7.94 -8.11 8.79
N ARG A 153 6.88 -8.00 9.58
CA ARG A 153 5.99 -6.83 9.61
C ARG A 153 6.70 -5.52 10.00
N ILE A 154 6.27 -4.41 9.42
CA ILE A 154 6.46 -3.09 10.04
C ILE A 154 5.47 -3.01 11.18
N SER A 155 5.91 -2.68 12.40
CA SER A 155 5.02 -2.58 13.57
C SER A 155 5.49 -1.48 14.52
N THR A 156 4.57 -0.63 14.95
CA THR A 156 4.80 0.36 16.01
C THR A 156 3.84 0.12 17.16
N ILE A 157 4.30 0.41 18.37
CA ILE A 157 3.51 0.31 19.59
C ILE A 157 3.54 1.69 20.27
N LYS A 158 2.35 2.24 20.56
CA LYS A 158 2.19 3.48 21.32
C LYS A 158 1.34 3.23 22.55
N GLN A 159 1.91 3.56 23.70
CA GLN A 159 1.25 3.52 25.00
C GLN A 159 0.84 4.93 25.42
N ASP A 160 -0.27 5.03 26.15
CA ASP A 160 -0.67 6.27 26.79
C ASP A 160 0.19 6.57 28.02
N HIS A 161 0.13 7.81 28.50
CA HIS A 161 0.94 8.23 29.65
C HIS A 161 0.56 7.50 30.95
N ASN A 162 -0.71 7.08 31.07
CA ASN A 162 -1.22 6.42 32.26
C ASN A 162 -0.99 4.90 32.25
N ASP A 163 -0.38 4.35 31.19
CA ASP A 163 -0.15 2.90 31.04
C ASP A 163 -1.47 2.10 31.12
N THR A 164 -2.53 2.63 30.52
CA THR A 164 -3.88 2.05 30.48
C THR A 164 -4.32 1.62 29.09
N LEU A 165 -3.75 2.22 28.05
CA LEU A 165 -4.06 1.97 26.65
C LEU A 165 -2.75 1.75 25.87
N GLN A 166 -2.74 0.71 25.05
CA GLN A 166 -1.68 0.42 24.11
C GLN A 166 -2.27 0.16 22.74
N LEU A 167 -1.74 0.83 21.73
CA LEU A 167 -2.11 0.65 20.34
C LEU A 167 -0.90 0.09 19.57
N GLU A 168 -1.09 -1.01 18.87
CA GLU A 168 -0.13 -1.59 17.94
C GLU A 168 -0.66 -1.40 16.51
N MET A 169 0.04 -0.61 15.68
CA MET A 169 -0.25 -0.49 14.26
C MET A 169 0.82 -1.20 13.45
N PHE A 170 0.42 -1.97 12.45
CA PHE A 170 1.35 -2.76 11.67
C PHE A 170 0.90 -3.02 10.23
N LEU A 171 1.90 -3.21 9.36
CA LEU A 171 1.76 -3.73 8.00
C LEU A 171 2.21 -5.19 8.02
N LYS A 172 1.31 -6.11 7.64
CA LYS A 172 1.61 -7.55 7.60
C LYS A 172 2.76 -7.84 6.64
N SER A 173 3.64 -8.79 6.97
CA SER A 173 4.63 -9.25 6.00
C SER A 173 3.98 -10.00 4.84
N THR A 174 4.70 -10.13 3.73
CA THR A 174 4.19 -10.85 2.54
C THR A 174 3.95 -12.33 2.81
N HIS A 175 4.72 -12.91 3.73
CA HIS A 175 4.50 -14.26 4.24
C HIS A 175 3.21 -14.37 5.08
N GLU A 176 2.85 -13.33 5.84
CA GLU A 176 1.57 -13.30 6.57
C GLU A 176 0.39 -13.11 5.63
N ARG A 177 0.50 -12.19 4.65
CA ARG A 177 -0.49 -11.96 3.59
C ARG A 177 0.18 -11.59 2.27
N PRO A 178 -0.05 -12.38 1.20
CA PRO A 178 0.57 -12.14 -0.10
C PRO A 178 0.04 -10.86 -0.76
N LEU A 179 0.85 -10.22 -1.61
CA LEU A 179 0.49 -8.96 -2.29
C LEU A 179 -0.61 -9.14 -3.35
N GLU A 180 -0.86 -10.36 -3.81
CA GLU A 180 -1.97 -10.70 -4.69
C GLU A 180 -3.34 -10.61 -3.99
N SER A 181 -3.35 -10.59 -2.65
CA SER A 181 -4.55 -10.40 -1.84
C SER A 181 -4.77 -8.92 -1.54
N LEU A 182 -6.04 -8.50 -1.46
CA LEU A 182 -6.42 -7.18 -0.92
C LEU A 182 -5.79 -6.91 0.45
N TRP A 183 -5.59 -7.95 1.25
CA TRP A 183 -5.05 -7.83 2.61
C TRP A 183 -3.53 -7.77 2.68
N GLY A 184 -2.85 -7.77 1.54
CA GLY A 184 -1.43 -7.45 1.43
C GLY A 184 -1.12 -6.06 1.97
N ALA A 185 0.10 -5.85 2.46
CA ALA A 185 0.49 -4.61 3.13
C ALA A 185 0.41 -3.36 2.25
N VAL A 186 0.68 -3.49 0.95
CA VAL A 186 0.78 -2.37 0.02
C VAL A 186 0.42 -2.77 -1.40
N HIS A 187 -0.26 -1.87 -2.10
CA HIS A 187 -0.62 -2.00 -3.52
C HIS A 187 -0.46 -0.66 -4.24
N GLU A 188 -0.31 -0.68 -5.56
CA GLU A 188 -0.67 0.50 -6.36
C GLU A 188 -2.18 0.56 -6.53
N LEU A 189 -2.78 1.75 -6.54
CA LEU A 189 -4.24 1.89 -6.58
C LEU A 189 -4.85 1.25 -7.84
N GLY A 190 -4.29 1.54 -9.02
CA GLY A 190 -4.92 1.25 -10.29
C GLY A 190 -6.07 2.21 -10.63
N LYS A 191 -6.59 2.10 -11.85
CA LYS A 191 -7.58 3.07 -12.37
C LYS A 191 -9.01 2.74 -11.91
N PHE A 192 -9.62 3.62 -11.11
CA PHE A 192 -11.04 3.58 -10.75
C PHE A 192 -11.81 4.72 -11.41
N LYS A 193 -12.86 4.40 -12.18
CA LYS A 193 -13.71 5.42 -12.83
C LYS A 193 -14.43 6.28 -11.78
N GLY A 194 -14.20 7.59 -11.82
CA GLY A 194 -14.78 8.58 -10.88
C GLY A 194 -13.87 8.97 -9.73
N SER A 195 -12.79 8.22 -9.50
CA SER A 195 -11.76 8.57 -8.53
C SER A 195 -10.91 9.74 -9.02
N ARG A 196 -10.56 10.64 -8.10
CA ARG A 196 -9.58 11.72 -8.23
C ARG A 196 -8.19 11.29 -7.76
N LEU A 197 -8.08 10.11 -7.14
CA LEU A 197 -6.79 9.52 -6.77
C LEU A 197 -6.10 9.00 -8.03
N ALA A 198 -4.79 9.24 -8.13
CA ALA A 198 -4.02 8.80 -9.28
C ALA A 198 -3.78 7.29 -9.23
N PRO A 199 -3.82 6.57 -10.38
CA PRO A 199 -3.64 5.11 -10.41
C PRO A 199 -2.33 4.62 -9.80
N GLU A 200 -1.28 5.43 -9.85
CA GLU A 200 0.07 5.10 -9.37
C GLU A 200 0.24 5.35 -7.87
N GLN A 201 -0.78 5.89 -7.18
CA GLN A 201 -0.72 6.10 -5.74
C GLN A 201 -0.66 4.77 -4.99
N LEU A 202 0.08 4.75 -3.89
CA LEU A 202 0.20 3.57 -3.05
C LEU A 202 -0.97 3.49 -2.08
N VAL A 203 -1.47 2.30 -1.81
CA VAL A 203 -2.50 2.03 -0.79
C VAL A 203 -1.89 1.09 0.24
N LEU A 204 -1.78 1.56 1.48
CA LEU A 204 -1.35 0.76 2.62
C LEU A 204 -2.56 0.15 3.32
N THR A 205 -2.48 -1.15 3.60
CA THR A 205 -3.44 -1.88 4.45
C THR A 205 -2.91 -1.94 5.87
N ILE A 206 -3.33 -1.00 6.71
CA ILE A 206 -2.85 -0.88 8.10
C ILE A 206 -3.74 -1.69 9.02
N ASN A 207 -3.11 -2.50 9.87
CA ASN A 207 -3.77 -3.30 10.89
C ASN A 207 -3.54 -2.65 12.26
N LEU A 208 -4.58 -2.60 13.09
CA LEU A 208 -4.55 -2.01 14.43
C LEU A 208 -5.04 -3.03 15.45
N LYS A 209 -4.21 -3.27 16.47
CA LYS A 209 -4.61 -3.97 17.69
C LYS A 209 -4.63 -2.98 18.85
N ALA A 210 -5.72 -2.96 19.60
CA ALA A 210 -5.85 -2.17 20.81
C ALA A 210 -5.84 -3.07 22.03
N TYR A 211 -5.09 -2.66 23.05
CA TYR A 211 -4.97 -3.36 24.32
C TYR A 211 -5.32 -2.39 25.44
N LYS A 212 -6.09 -2.87 26.42
CA LYS A 212 -6.32 -2.15 27.68
C LYS A 212 -5.70 -2.89 28.83
N LYS A 213 -5.09 -2.13 29.73
CA LYS A 213 -4.59 -2.67 30.98
C LYS A 213 -5.76 -2.80 31.96
N SER A 214 -5.97 -4.02 32.43
CA SER A 214 -7.04 -4.32 33.38
C SER A 214 -6.76 -3.66 34.74
N PRO A 215 -7.73 -2.91 35.32
CA PRO A 215 -7.51 -2.20 36.57
C PRO A 215 -7.27 -3.12 37.77
N SER A 216 -7.75 -4.37 37.71
CA SER A 216 -7.73 -5.31 38.84
C SER A 216 -6.48 -6.18 38.92
N ASP A 217 -5.91 -6.55 37.77
CA ASP A 217 -4.80 -7.51 37.67
C ASP A 217 -3.58 -6.94 36.94
N HIS A 218 -3.66 -5.68 36.47
CA HIS A 218 -2.60 -5.00 35.71
C HIS A 218 -2.12 -5.74 34.47
N THR A 219 -2.91 -6.67 33.95
CA THR A 219 -2.59 -7.40 32.71
C THR A 219 -3.13 -6.69 31.48
N TRP A 220 -2.37 -6.74 30.38
CA TRP A 220 -2.83 -6.27 29.08
C TRP A 220 -3.81 -7.26 28.47
N LYS A 221 -4.99 -6.77 28.09
CA LYS A 221 -6.02 -7.58 27.42
C LYS A 221 -6.34 -6.96 26.07
N TYR A 222 -6.43 -7.81 25.05
CA TYR A 222 -6.94 -7.41 23.75
C TYR A 222 -8.35 -6.87 23.89
N MET A 223 -8.60 -5.73 23.25
CA MET A 223 -9.94 -5.16 23.16
C MET A 223 -10.79 -5.92 22.12
N TYR A 224 -10.15 -6.39 21.04
CA TYR A 224 -10.78 -7.18 19.99
C TYR A 224 -9.84 -8.32 19.54
N PRO A 225 -10.35 -9.55 19.30
CA PRO A 225 -9.51 -10.69 18.90
C PRO A 225 -8.86 -10.53 17.53
N GLU A 226 -9.54 -9.87 16.59
CA GLU A 226 -9.00 -9.60 15.26
C GLU A 226 -8.44 -8.19 15.17
N PRO A 227 -7.39 -7.94 14.36
CA PRO A 227 -6.94 -6.56 14.11
C PRO A 227 -8.01 -5.78 13.35
N LEU A 228 -8.24 -4.54 13.74
CA LEU A 228 -9.00 -3.59 12.93
C LEU A 228 -8.16 -3.25 11.68
N VAL A 229 -8.80 -3.11 10.52
CA VAL A 229 -8.10 -2.85 9.26
C VAL A 229 -8.62 -1.56 8.65
N PHE A 230 -7.72 -0.71 8.16
CA PHE A 230 -8.06 0.52 7.45
C PHE A 230 -7.01 0.84 6.38
N PHE A 231 -7.34 1.73 5.46
CA PHE A 231 -6.54 1.98 4.27
C PHE A 231 -6.02 3.42 4.23
N VAL A 232 -4.74 3.57 3.93
CA VAL A 232 -4.09 4.87 3.75
C VAL A 232 -3.50 4.97 2.37
N VAL A 233 -3.85 6.02 1.64
CA VAL A 233 -3.31 6.31 0.32
C VAL A 233 -2.14 7.27 0.45
N LEU A 234 -0.99 6.88 -0.09
CA LEU A 234 0.23 7.68 -0.18
C LEU A 234 0.45 8.18 -1.62
N PRO A 235 1.40 9.11 -1.85
CA PRO A 235 1.92 9.38 -3.19
C PRO A 235 2.51 8.13 -3.86
N SER A 236 2.75 8.21 -5.17
CA SER A 236 3.38 7.12 -5.91
C SER A 236 4.83 6.89 -5.48
N VAL A 237 5.36 5.69 -5.75
CA VAL A 237 6.78 5.36 -5.52
C VAL A 237 7.69 6.46 -6.06
N GLU A 238 7.49 6.84 -7.32
CA GLU A 238 8.28 7.87 -8.00
C GLU A 238 8.32 9.20 -7.22
N HIS A 239 7.18 9.67 -6.74
CA HIS A 239 7.11 10.93 -5.99
C HIS A 239 7.84 10.85 -4.65
N LEU A 240 7.81 9.68 -4.01
CA LEU A 240 8.45 9.44 -2.71
C LEU A 240 9.98 9.32 -2.85
N ILE A 241 10.48 8.60 -3.84
CA ILE A 241 11.92 8.36 -4.01
C ILE A 241 12.68 9.54 -4.61
N GLN A 242 11.98 10.44 -5.33
CA GLN A 242 12.57 11.66 -5.91
C GLN A 242 12.73 12.81 -4.90
N ARG A 243 12.41 12.60 -3.62
CA ARG A 243 12.64 13.63 -2.60
C ARG A 243 14.15 13.80 -2.32
N PRO A 244 14.59 14.96 -1.81
CA PRO A 244 16.02 15.23 -1.62
C PRO A 244 16.73 14.29 -0.62
N ASN A 245 15.98 13.74 0.34
CA ASN A 245 16.45 12.81 1.37
C ASN A 245 15.27 12.05 1.97
N GLU A 246 15.56 11.06 2.82
CA GLU A 246 14.58 10.22 3.49
C GLU A 246 13.66 11.01 4.44
N ILE A 247 14.18 12.03 5.11
CA ILE A 247 13.41 12.86 6.04
C ILE A 247 12.33 13.66 5.29
N GLU A 248 12.71 14.33 4.21
CA GLU A 248 11.78 15.04 3.32
C GLU A 248 10.78 14.08 2.66
N SER A 249 11.21 12.84 2.35
CA SER A 249 10.30 11.79 1.86
C SER A 249 9.25 11.40 2.88
N MET A 250 9.67 11.10 4.11
CA MET A 250 8.79 10.76 5.23
C MET A 250 7.79 11.88 5.53
N ASP A 251 8.25 13.11 5.63
CA ASP A 251 7.39 14.26 5.92
C ASP A 251 6.46 14.59 4.76
N PHE A 252 6.92 14.46 3.51
CA PHE A 252 6.04 14.60 2.35
C PHE A 252 4.95 13.52 2.30
N ALA A 253 5.30 12.26 2.55
CA ALA A 253 4.34 11.16 2.58
C ALA A 253 3.27 11.38 3.65
N TYR A 254 3.67 11.71 4.88
CA TYR A 254 2.73 11.93 5.98
C TYR A 254 1.77 13.09 5.71
N ARG A 255 2.27 14.24 5.25
CA ARG A 255 1.45 15.44 4.96
C ARG A 255 0.44 15.23 3.84
N THR A 256 0.74 14.35 2.90
CA THR A 256 -0.09 14.10 1.72
C THR A 256 -0.91 12.81 1.79
N ALA A 257 -0.67 12.02 2.84
CA ALA A 257 -1.36 10.77 3.12
C ALA A 257 -2.86 11.02 3.33
N LYS A 258 -3.68 10.12 2.79
CA LYS A 258 -5.13 10.17 2.86
C LYS A 258 -5.67 8.92 3.52
N LEU A 259 -6.37 9.05 4.62
CA LEU A 259 -7.14 7.95 5.22
C LEU A 259 -8.41 7.77 4.38
N LEU A 260 -8.63 6.57 3.84
CA LEU A 260 -9.89 6.25 3.18
C LEU A 260 -10.99 6.08 4.23
N VAL A 261 -12.11 6.76 4.01
CA VAL A 261 -13.31 6.64 4.85
C VAL A 261 -14.16 5.52 4.28
N VAL A 262 -13.81 4.29 4.63
CA VAL A 262 -14.57 3.10 4.23
C VAL A 262 -15.64 2.84 5.28
N ASP A 263 -16.90 3.14 4.94
CA ASP A 263 -18.05 2.86 5.80
C ASP A 263 -18.49 1.41 5.62
N SER A 264 -18.40 0.61 6.69
CA SER A 264 -18.73 -0.83 6.67
C SER A 264 -20.15 -1.15 7.16
N ARG A 265 -21.00 -0.13 7.35
CA ARG A 265 -22.40 -0.28 7.79
C ARG A 265 -23.37 -0.73 6.69
#